data_AF-A0A964P218-F1
#
_entry.id   AF-A0A964P218-F1
#
_cell.length_a   1.000
_cell.length_b   1.000
_cell.length_c   1.000
_cell.angle_alpha   90.00
_cell.angle_beta   90.00
_cell.angle_gamma   90.00
#
_symmetry.space_group_name_H-M   'P 1'
#
loop_
_entity.id
_entity.type
_entity.pdbx_description
1 polymer ?
#
loop_
_entity_poly.entity_id
_entity_poly.type
_entity_poly.pdbx_seq_one_letter_code
_entity_poly.pdbx_strand_id
1 'polypeptide(L)'
;MREYQKTLSERGWRGLGFRMVNIHNQTQYHLLFGTKHPLGMLKMKGAMWNVAPDGNFQYSDFSDPSQLRLFTETMGEDYAQELAELIWQNRRGGTIAKKELLDNETAYHPTAIEKHLTRALRIMEYEAQPSRVLAVTKSDGTPRRARPYPDGCTIQFAA
;
A
#
# COMPACT_ATOMS: atom_id res chain seq x y z
N MET A 1 22.12 10.12 -10.64
CA MET A 1 20.89 9.31 -10.53
C MET A 1 19.82 9.60 -11.57
N ARG A 2 19.38 10.86 -11.75
CA ARG A 2 18.37 11.18 -12.79
C ARG A 2 18.81 10.70 -14.18
N GLU A 3 20.05 10.97 -14.57
CA GLU A 3 20.61 10.46 -15.83
C GLU A 3 20.62 8.94 -15.90
N TYR A 4 21.00 8.24 -14.83
CA TYR A 4 21.01 6.78 -14.78
C TYR A 4 19.60 6.18 -14.95
N GLN A 5 18.61 6.76 -14.27
CA GLN A 5 17.21 6.34 -14.37
C GLN A 5 16.63 6.63 -15.77
N LYS A 6 17.03 7.75 -16.37
CA LYS A 6 16.68 8.11 -17.75
C LYS A 6 17.26 7.08 -18.74
N THR A 7 18.54 6.76 -18.65
CA THR A 7 19.18 5.74 -19.50
C THR A 7 18.52 4.37 -19.33
N LEU A 8 18.19 3.95 -18.10
CA LEU A 8 17.47 2.71 -17.86
C LEU A 8 16.09 2.73 -18.54
N SER A 9 15.38 3.85 -18.43
CA SER A 9 14.06 4.02 -19.04
C SER A 9 14.11 4.00 -20.57
N GLU A 10 15.13 4.61 -21.17
CA GLU A 10 15.40 4.55 -22.62
C GLU A 10 15.71 3.12 -23.07
N ARG A 11 16.34 2.32 -22.20
CA ARG A 11 16.61 0.90 -22.43
C ARG A 11 15.46 -0.04 -22.06
N GLY A 12 14.28 0.49 -21.80
CA GLY A 12 13.06 -0.29 -21.57
C GLY A 12 12.81 -0.68 -20.12
N TRP A 13 13.62 -0.22 -19.16
CA TRP A 13 13.26 -0.33 -17.75
C TRP A 13 12.03 0.54 -17.46
N ARG A 14 11.14 0.02 -16.63
CA ARG A 14 9.89 0.70 -16.28
C ARG A 14 9.61 0.65 -14.77
N GLY A 15 10.48 0.05 -13.97
CA GLY A 15 10.23 -0.13 -12.54
C GLY A 15 10.26 1.17 -11.74
N LEU A 16 10.06 1.03 -10.43
CA LEU A 16 10.06 2.17 -9.50
C LEU A 16 11.45 2.41 -8.94
N GLY A 17 11.78 3.68 -8.71
CA GLY A 17 13.07 4.11 -8.18
C GLY A 17 12.87 4.89 -6.89
N PHE A 18 13.74 4.68 -5.90
CA PHE A 18 13.54 5.25 -4.59
C PHE A 18 14.88 5.55 -3.91
N ARG A 19 14.89 6.57 -3.07
CA ARG A 19 16.04 7.00 -2.27
C ARG A 19 15.87 6.50 -0.87
N MET A 20 16.84 5.78 -0.34
CA MET A 20 16.95 5.54 1.09
C MET A 20 17.72 6.69 1.72
N VAL A 21 17.12 7.39 2.66
CA VAL A 21 17.75 8.47 3.44
C VAL A 21 17.77 8.11 4.91
N ASN A 22 18.82 8.54 5.62
CA ASN A 22 18.93 8.35 7.07
C ASN A 22 18.16 9.42 7.85
N ILE A 23 18.15 9.32 9.18
CA ILE A 23 17.54 10.30 10.09
C ILE A 23 18.05 11.74 9.93
N HIS A 24 19.25 11.91 9.36
CA HIS A 24 19.84 13.23 9.05
C HIS A 24 19.51 13.72 7.64
N ASN A 25 18.52 13.09 6.96
CA ASN A 25 18.11 13.40 5.59
C ASN A 25 19.22 13.23 4.54
N GLN A 26 20.25 12.43 4.85
CA GLN A 26 21.33 12.12 3.92
C GLN A 26 20.97 10.87 3.12
N THR A 27 21.07 10.94 1.79
CA THR A 27 20.86 9.77 0.94
C THR A 27 21.97 8.76 1.14
N GLN A 28 21.59 7.57 1.58
CA GLN A 28 22.47 6.42 1.76
C GLN A 28 22.52 5.60 0.47
N TYR A 29 21.34 5.31 -0.11
CA TYR A 29 21.23 4.47 -1.29
C TYR A 29 20.20 5.00 -2.28
N HIS A 30 20.45 4.67 -3.54
CA HIS A 30 19.49 4.75 -4.61
C HIS A 30 19.14 3.34 -5.06
N LEU A 31 17.87 3.02 -4.96
CA LEU A 31 17.39 1.67 -5.15
C LEU A 31 16.41 1.67 -6.32
N LEU A 32 16.50 0.64 -7.15
CA LEU A 32 15.74 0.52 -8.39
C LEU A 32 15.09 -0.86 -8.42
N PHE A 33 13.77 -0.89 -8.59
CA PHE A 33 13.04 -2.14 -8.68
C PHE A 33 12.97 -2.65 -10.10
N GLY A 34 13.34 -3.91 -10.29
CA GLY A 34 13.34 -4.56 -11.61
C GLY A 34 11.95 -5.01 -12.08
N THR A 35 10.90 -4.84 -11.29
CA THR A 35 9.56 -5.39 -11.58
C THR A 35 8.45 -4.38 -11.32
N LYS A 36 7.38 -4.46 -12.11
CA LYS A 36 6.09 -3.79 -11.85
C LYS A 36 5.03 -4.74 -11.30
N HIS A 37 5.36 -6.02 -11.17
CA HIS A 37 4.40 -7.03 -10.77
C HIS A 37 3.89 -6.72 -9.35
N PRO A 38 2.57 -6.70 -9.09
CA PRO A 38 2.02 -6.31 -7.80
C PRO A 38 2.60 -7.11 -6.62
N LEU A 39 2.72 -8.43 -6.77
CA LEU A 39 3.40 -9.28 -5.79
C LEU A 39 4.84 -8.83 -5.49
N GLY A 40 5.60 -8.46 -6.54
CA GLY A 40 6.97 -7.98 -6.39
C GLY A 40 7.01 -6.69 -5.56
N MET A 41 6.12 -5.74 -5.85
CA MET A 41 5.96 -4.49 -5.12
C MET A 41 5.61 -4.71 -3.64
N LEU A 42 4.65 -5.61 -3.36
CA LEU A 42 4.24 -5.94 -2.00
C LEU A 42 5.36 -6.61 -1.21
N LYS A 43 6.10 -7.55 -1.82
CA LYS A 43 7.23 -8.23 -1.16
C LYS A 43 8.36 -7.26 -0.84
N MET A 44 8.66 -6.36 -1.78
CA MET A 44 9.62 -5.27 -1.60
C MET A 44 9.25 -4.39 -0.40
N LYS A 45 8.01 -3.89 -0.34
CA LYS A 45 7.60 -2.97 0.73
C LYS A 45 7.52 -3.70 2.06
N GLY A 46 7.07 -4.95 2.04
CA GLY A 46 7.09 -5.84 3.20
C GLY A 46 8.50 -6.05 3.76
N ALA A 47 9.49 -6.26 2.90
CA ALA A 47 10.89 -6.38 3.33
C ALA A 47 11.42 -5.09 3.98
N MET A 48 11.10 -3.92 3.41
CA MET A 48 11.46 -2.63 4.02
C MET A 48 10.83 -2.44 5.40
N TRP A 49 9.53 -2.73 5.51
CA TRP A 49 8.77 -2.66 6.76
C TRP A 49 9.29 -3.61 7.84
N ASN A 50 9.79 -4.78 7.46
CA ASN A 50 10.32 -5.76 8.40
C ASN A 50 11.70 -5.36 8.94
N VAL A 51 12.53 -4.71 8.12
CA VAL A 51 13.91 -4.35 8.50
C VAL A 51 13.98 -3.03 9.27
N ALA A 52 13.09 -2.07 8.96
CA ALA A 52 13.07 -0.76 9.60
C ALA A 52 11.63 -0.35 9.98
N PRO A 53 11.02 -1.02 10.96
CA PRO A 53 9.63 -0.73 11.37
C PRO A 53 9.46 0.65 12.03
N ASP A 54 10.54 1.20 12.60
CA ASP A 54 10.59 2.49 13.30
C ASP A 54 10.82 3.70 12.36
N GLY A 55 11.19 3.45 11.11
CA GLY A 55 11.48 4.50 10.14
C GLY A 55 12.86 5.15 10.28
N ASN A 56 13.84 4.45 10.87
CA ASN A 56 15.25 4.88 10.86
C ASN A 56 15.81 5.15 9.44
N PHE A 57 15.15 4.58 8.44
CA PHE A 57 15.39 4.89 7.04
C PHE A 57 14.10 5.36 6.40
N GLN A 58 14.19 6.51 5.74
CA GLN A 58 13.08 7.01 4.93
C GLN A 58 13.31 6.71 3.47
N TYR A 59 12.25 6.37 2.77
CA TYR A 59 12.31 6.13 1.33
C TYR A 59 11.53 7.20 0.58
N SER A 60 12.09 7.73 -0.51
CA SER A 60 11.42 8.74 -1.34
C SER A 60 11.44 8.26 -2.78
N ASP A 61 10.26 8.09 -3.37
CA ASP A 61 10.17 7.89 -4.82
C ASP A 61 10.65 9.17 -5.51
N PHE A 62 11.44 9.00 -6.57
CA PHE A 62 12.07 10.09 -7.30
C PHE A 62 11.08 10.90 -8.16
N SER A 63 9.88 10.37 -8.41
CA SER A 63 8.94 10.96 -9.38
C SER A 63 8.12 12.14 -8.86
N ASP A 64 7.99 12.32 -7.54
CA ASP A 64 7.17 13.40 -6.98
C ASP A 64 7.83 14.02 -5.71
N PRO A 65 8.29 15.28 -5.76
CA PRO A 65 8.86 16.00 -4.63
C PRO A 65 7.88 16.23 -3.47
N SER A 66 6.58 16.16 -3.73
CA SER A 66 5.50 16.32 -2.75
C SER A 66 5.10 14.99 -2.09
N GLN A 67 5.59 13.87 -2.60
CA GLN A 67 5.26 12.54 -2.11
C GLN A 67 5.87 12.29 -0.72
N LEU A 68 5.03 11.80 0.19
CA LEU A 68 5.39 11.48 1.57
C LEU A 68 6.68 10.66 1.65
N ARG A 69 7.63 11.16 2.43
CA ARG A 69 8.85 10.44 2.82
C ARG A 69 8.41 9.21 3.62
N LEU A 70 8.74 8.02 3.15
CA LEU A 70 8.37 6.76 3.78
C LEU A 70 8.93 6.67 5.20
N PHE A 71 8.10 6.21 6.14
CA PHE A 71 8.45 5.73 7.49
C PHE A 71 8.81 6.78 8.57
N THR A 72 7.81 7.04 9.41
CA THR A 72 7.98 7.40 10.83
C THR A 72 7.07 6.47 11.65
N GLU A 73 7.54 5.98 12.81
CA GLU A 73 6.86 4.96 13.64
C GLU A 73 5.40 5.30 14.01
N THR A 74 5.08 6.60 14.07
CA THR A 74 3.73 7.12 14.35
C THR A 74 2.74 6.90 13.19
N MET A 75 3.21 6.59 11.97
CA MET A 75 2.43 6.62 10.73
C MET A 75 1.73 5.30 10.37
N GLY A 76 1.90 4.21 11.14
CA GLY A 76 1.31 2.91 10.80
C GLY A 76 -0.23 2.94 10.75
N GLU A 77 -0.85 3.65 11.69
CA GLU A 77 -2.30 3.94 11.67
C GLU A 77 -2.63 4.93 10.53
N ASP A 78 -1.84 5.99 10.36
CA ASP A 78 -2.07 7.01 9.33
C ASP A 78 -2.10 6.41 7.91
N TYR A 79 -1.20 5.48 7.59
CA TYR A 79 -1.21 4.78 6.30
C TYR A 79 -2.45 3.92 6.07
N ALA A 80 -2.99 3.31 7.14
CA ALA A 80 -4.23 2.57 7.04
C ALA A 80 -5.43 3.51 6.84
N GLN A 81 -5.40 4.69 7.46
CA GLN A 81 -6.41 5.73 7.29
C GLN A 81 -6.39 6.33 5.87
N GLU A 82 -5.21 6.69 5.37
CA GLU A 82 -5.00 7.17 3.99
C GLU A 82 -5.49 6.13 2.98
N LEU A 83 -5.12 4.86 3.18
CA LEU A 83 -5.55 3.77 2.31
C LEU A 83 -7.07 3.55 2.38
N ALA A 84 -7.68 3.68 3.57
CA ALA A 84 -9.13 3.58 3.72
C ALA A 84 -9.87 4.67 2.94
N GLU A 85 -9.37 5.90 2.98
CA GLU A 85 -9.97 7.00 2.22
C GLU A 85 -9.77 6.83 0.71
N LEU A 86 -8.58 6.42 0.27
CA LEU A 86 -8.31 6.10 -1.14
C LEU A 86 -9.28 5.03 -1.68
N ILE A 87 -9.42 3.91 -0.96
CA ILE A 87 -10.31 2.82 -1.35
C ILE A 87 -11.76 3.31 -1.39
N TRP A 88 -12.18 4.07 -0.38
CA TRP A 88 -13.53 4.61 -0.32
C TRP A 88 -13.86 5.49 -1.53
N GLN A 89 -12.97 6.42 -1.89
CA GLN A 89 -13.16 7.29 -3.05
C GLN A 89 -13.24 6.51 -4.37
N ASN A 90 -12.43 5.46 -4.51
CA ASN A 90 -12.35 4.67 -5.75
C ASN A 90 -13.46 3.62 -5.90
N ARG A 91 -14.01 3.12 -4.79
CA ARG A 91 -14.84 1.90 -4.76
C ARG A 91 -16.23 2.08 -4.17
N ARG A 92 -16.64 3.32 -3.90
CA ARG A 92 -17.99 3.64 -3.40
C ARG A 92 -19.09 2.97 -4.25
N GLY A 93 -20.01 2.28 -3.57
CA GLY A 93 -21.10 1.51 -4.18
C GLY A 93 -20.68 0.24 -4.92
N GLY A 94 -19.38 -0.05 -4.98
CA GLY A 94 -18.80 -1.15 -5.74
C GLY A 94 -18.65 -2.43 -4.93
N THR A 95 -18.36 -3.52 -5.64
CA THR A 95 -17.99 -4.81 -5.08
C THR A 95 -16.67 -5.27 -5.69
N ILE A 96 -15.72 -5.72 -4.86
CA ILE A 96 -14.36 -6.06 -5.32
C ILE A 96 -13.72 -7.15 -4.46
N ALA A 97 -12.90 -7.99 -5.07
CA ALA A 97 -12.10 -8.99 -4.35
C ALA A 97 -10.99 -8.33 -3.52
N LYS A 98 -10.68 -8.86 -2.32
CA LYS A 98 -9.53 -8.41 -1.51
C LYS A 98 -8.22 -8.45 -2.31
N LYS A 99 -8.03 -9.50 -3.13
CA LYS A 99 -6.86 -9.63 -4.00
C LYS A 99 -6.72 -8.46 -4.98
N GLU A 100 -7.82 -7.99 -5.56
CA GLU A 100 -7.78 -6.85 -6.47
C GLU A 100 -7.47 -5.54 -5.74
N LEU A 101 -7.91 -5.37 -4.48
CA LEU A 101 -7.48 -4.24 -3.64
C LEU A 101 -5.99 -4.32 -3.29
N LEU A 102 -5.46 -5.52 -3.09
CA LEU A 102 -4.02 -5.73 -2.90
C LEU A 102 -3.26 -5.33 -4.17
N ASP A 103 -3.69 -5.82 -5.32
CA ASP A 103 -2.95 -5.67 -6.58
C ASP A 103 -3.05 -4.26 -7.16
N ASN A 104 -4.23 -3.62 -7.08
CA ASN A 104 -4.48 -2.34 -7.75
C ASN A 104 -4.23 -1.13 -6.86
N GLU A 105 -4.52 -1.23 -5.57
CA GLU A 105 -4.46 -0.08 -4.67
C GLU A 105 -3.30 -0.20 -3.67
N THR A 106 -3.17 -1.36 -3.02
CA THR A 106 -2.14 -1.54 -2.00
C THR A 106 -0.74 -1.65 -2.59
N ALA A 107 -0.57 -2.40 -3.68
CA ALA A 107 0.75 -2.63 -4.30
C ALA A 107 1.37 -1.34 -4.83
N TYR A 108 0.54 -0.44 -5.39
CA TYR A 108 0.97 0.83 -5.95
C TYR A 108 0.85 2.01 -4.97
N HIS A 109 0.23 1.84 -3.80
CA HIS A 109 0.33 2.81 -2.71
C HIS A 109 1.80 3.03 -2.34
N PRO A 110 2.25 4.28 -2.10
CA PRO A 110 3.67 4.55 -1.82
C PRO A 110 4.20 3.71 -0.65
N THR A 111 3.42 3.59 0.42
CA THR A 111 3.87 3.04 1.71
C THR A 111 3.12 1.79 2.17
N ALA A 112 1.96 1.50 1.58
CA ALA A 112 1.06 0.53 2.18
C ALA A 112 1.45 -0.90 1.86
N ILE A 113 1.23 -1.78 2.83
CA ILE A 113 1.37 -3.23 2.69
C ILE A 113 0.06 -3.89 3.13
N GLU A 114 -0.04 -5.21 2.95
CA GLU A 114 -1.27 -5.96 3.24
C GLU A 114 -1.80 -5.77 4.68
N LYS A 115 -0.91 -5.59 5.67
CA LYS A 115 -1.33 -5.32 7.05
C LYS A 115 -2.15 -4.01 7.14
N HIS A 116 -1.78 -2.99 6.37
CA HIS A 116 -2.49 -1.72 6.32
C HIS A 116 -3.81 -1.85 5.56
N LEU A 117 -3.86 -2.63 4.47
CA LEU A 117 -5.14 -2.93 3.81
C LEU A 117 -6.13 -3.57 4.79
N THR A 118 -5.67 -4.55 5.55
CA THR A 118 -6.53 -5.23 6.54
C THR A 118 -7.00 -4.26 7.63
N ARG A 119 -6.15 -3.35 8.08
CA ARG A 119 -6.52 -2.29 9.05
C ARG A 119 -7.49 -1.27 8.43
N ALA A 120 -7.24 -0.83 7.19
CA ALA A 120 -8.08 0.09 6.43
C ALA A 120 -9.50 -0.44 6.25
N LEU A 121 -9.63 -1.72 5.87
CA LEU A 121 -10.93 -2.39 5.77
C LEU A 121 -11.66 -2.45 7.12
N ARG A 122 -10.94 -2.68 8.23
CA ARG A 122 -11.53 -2.64 9.57
C ARG A 122 -11.98 -1.23 9.97
N ILE A 123 -11.21 -0.20 9.64
CA ILE A 123 -11.59 1.20 9.87
C ILE A 123 -12.91 1.48 9.15
N MET A 124 -13.00 1.14 7.86
CA MET A 124 -14.20 1.34 7.06
C MET A 124 -15.41 0.53 7.54
N GLU A 125 -15.21 -0.68 8.06
CA GLU A 125 -16.28 -1.54 8.54
C GLU A 125 -16.80 -1.15 9.94
N TYR A 126 -15.90 -0.85 10.88
CA TYR A 126 -16.23 -0.77 12.31
C TYR A 126 -16.05 0.60 12.95
N GLU A 127 -15.23 1.48 12.38
CA GLU A 127 -14.88 2.77 12.99
C GLU A 127 -15.47 3.96 12.22
N ALA A 128 -15.67 3.83 10.91
CA ALA A 128 -16.36 4.82 10.11
C ALA A 128 -17.86 4.86 10.43
N GLN A 129 -18.40 6.07 10.60
CA GLN A 129 -19.83 6.31 10.83
C GLN A 129 -20.39 7.21 9.71
N PRO A 130 -21.33 6.74 8.87
CA PRO A 130 -21.84 5.36 8.79
C PRO A 130 -20.76 4.38 8.28
N SER A 131 -20.98 3.08 8.52
CA SER A 131 -20.09 2.03 8.02
C SER A 131 -20.01 2.09 6.50
N ARG A 132 -18.78 2.04 5.98
CA ARG A 132 -18.48 2.11 4.54
C ARG A 132 -18.41 0.72 3.89
N VAL A 133 -18.38 -0.35 4.68
CA VAL A 133 -18.43 -1.75 4.21
C VAL A 133 -19.77 -2.35 4.56
N LEU A 134 -20.54 -2.76 3.55
CA LEU A 134 -21.87 -3.35 3.72
C LEU A 134 -21.81 -4.86 3.96
N ALA A 135 -20.94 -5.56 3.23
CA ALA A 135 -20.84 -7.00 3.30
C ALA A 135 -19.43 -7.50 2.95
N VAL A 136 -19.05 -8.62 3.54
CA VAL A 136 -17.82 -9.35 3.22
C VAL A 136 -18.17 -10.82 3.03
N THR A 137 -18.05 -11.31 1.80
CA THR A 137 -18.40 -12.68 1.41
C THR A 137 -17.14 -13.49 1.18
N LYS A 138 -17.03 -14.68 1.75
CA LYS A 138 -15.92 -15.60 1.45
C LYS A 138 -16.16 -16.32 0.14
N SER A 139 -15.07 -16.70 -0.54
CA SER A 139 -15.12 -17.56 -1.72
C SER A 139 -15.75 -18.93 -1.46
N ASP A 140 -15.66 -19.44 -0.22
CA ASP A 140 -16.26 -20.72 0.19
C ASP A 140 -17.75 -20.64 0.55
N GLY A 141 -18.36 -19.45 0.48
CA GLY A 141 -19.76 -19.21 0.83
C GLY A 141 -20.09 -19.33 2.32
N THR A 142 -19.12 -19.67 3.18
CA THR A 142 -19.34 -19.80 4.61
C THR A 142 -19.43 -18.42 5.27
N PRO A 143 -20.18 -18.28 6.39
CA PRO A 143 -20.20 -17.03 7.12
C PRO A 143 -18.78 -16.68 7.62
N ARG A 144 -18.44 -15.38 7.51
CA ARG A 144 -17.19 -14.85 8.04
C ARG A 144 -17.33 -14.67 9.55
N ARG A 145 -16.31 -15.09 10.31
CA ARG A 145 -16.15 -14.61 11.68
C ARG A 145 -15.87 -13.10 11.64
N ALA A 146 -16.28 -12.33 12.65
CA ALA A 146 -16.02 -10.90 12.69
C ALA A 146 -14.51 -10.61 12.73
N ARG A 147 -14.04 -9.60 11.97
CA ARG A 147 -12.66 -9.06 11.87
C ARG A 147 -11.63 -9.66 10.89
N PRO A 148 -11.49 -10.98 10.65
CA PRO A 148 -10.52 -11.48 9.66
C PRO A 148 -11.03 -11.19 8.26
N TYR A 149 -10.15 -10.73 7.37
CA TYR A 149 -10.40 -10.57 5.93
C TYR A 149 -9.63 -11.67 5.18
N PRO A 150 -10.27 -12.82 4.89
CA PRO A 150 -9.63 -13.94 4.20
C PRO A 150 -9.18 -13.56 2.79
N ASP A 151 -8.17 -14.23 2.26
CA ASP A 151 -7.57 -13.87 0.96
C ASP A 151 -8.55 -13.97 -0.21
N GLY A 152 -9.48 -14.93 -0.15
CA GLY A 152 -10.52 -15.14 -1.16
C GLY A 152 -11.82 -14.36 -0.93
N CYS A 153 -11.85 -13.35 -0.04
CA CYS A 153 -13.09 -12.63 0.19
C CYS A 153 -13.37 -11.53 -0.84
N THR A 154 -14.66 -11.26 -1.03
CA THR A 154 -15.19 -10.13 -1.78
C THR A 154 -15.82 -9.14 -0.81
N ILE A 155 -15.58 -7.85 -1.02
CA ILE A 155 -16.03 -6.76 -0.17
C ILE A 155 -17.01 -5.90 -0.97
N GLN A 156 -18.17 -5.61 -0.38
CA GLN A 156 -19.17 -4.69 -0.92
C GLN A 156 -19.13 -3.38 -0.12
N PHE A 157 -18.98 -2.26 -0.82
CA PHE A 157 -18.92 -0.93 -0.22
C PHE A 157 -20.27 -0.22 -0.27
N ALA A 158 -20.50 0.65 0.71
CA ALA A 158 -21.68 1.52 0.76
C ALA A 158 -21.66 2.54 -0.39
N ALA A 159 -22.83 3.03 -0.79
CA ALA A 159 -23.01 3.99 -1.88
C ALA A 159 -22.97 5.44 -1.44
#